data_AF-A0A0P9DFB6-F1
#
_entry.id   AF-A0A0P9DFB6-F1
#
_cell.length_a   1.000
_cell.length_b   1.000
_cell.length_c   1.000
_cell.angle_alpha   90.00
_cell.angle_beta   90.00
_cell.angle_gamma   90.00
#
_symmetry.space_group_name_H-M   'P 1'
#
loop_
_entity.id
_entity.type
_entity.pdbx_description
1 polymer ?
#
loop_
_entity_poly.entity_id
_entity_poly.type
_entity_poly.pdbx_seq_one_letter_code
_entity_poly.pdbx_strand_id
1 'polypeptide(L)'
;MSKKTIDTSKITNDLQGASSFFGKSDKNATRKDAKKVSRSQSPKSSPAITPRMPESSVIYEAPAAASSENKQDAGEATQDSERDGAELASLHASMLASIRGVVRKIGKESVYVRVTPEEKVRLSDIVYTLKREGVRTTENEVSRIALNYLIEDYKLNGERSMLAQVIEALQA
;
A
#
# COMPACT_ATOMS: atom_id res chain seq x y z
N MET A 1 58.29 4.27 16.07
CA MET A 1 56.94 3.68 15.89
C MET A 1 56.24 3.64 17.25
N SER A 2 55.36 4.60 17.56
CA SER A 2 54.68 4.66 18.86
C SER A 2 53.55 3.63 18.93
N LYS A 3 53.62 2.74 19.90
CA LYS A 3 52.57 1.77 20.22
C LYS A 3 51.43 2.51 20.91
N LYS A 4 50.25 2.56 20.28
CA LYS A 4 49.01 3.04 20.91
C LYS A 4 48.44 1.90 21.76
N THR A 5 48.44 2.06 23.07
CA THR A 5 47.76 1.19 24.03
C THR A 5 46.28 1.55 24.09
N ILE A 6 45.42 0.56 23.96
CA ILE A 6 43.96 0.71 24.07
C ILE A 6 43.59 0.71 25.55
N ASP A 7 42.86 1.74 25.98
CA ASP A 7 42.41 1.91 27.35
C ASP A 7 41.13 1.11 27.60
N THR A 8 41.29 -0.09 28.15
CA THR A 8 40.21 -1.07 28.37
C THR A 8 39.25 -0.68 29.49
N SER A 9 39.63 0.28 30.34
CA SER A 9 38.82 0.74 31.48
C SER A 9 37.50 1.41 31.06
N LYS A 10 37.46 1.99 29.86
CA LYS A 10 36.25 2.63 29.31
C LYS A 10 35.24 1.63 28.75
N ILE A 11 35.70 0.45 28.33
CA ILE A 11 34.85 -0.56 27.69
C ILE A 11 34.02 -1.32 28.73
N THR A 12 34.53 -1.49 29.95
CA THR A 12 33.83 -2.23 31.02
C THR A 12 32.66 -1.46 31.64
N ASN A 13 32.57 -0.14 31.47
CA ASN A 13 31.47 0.68 32.01
C ASN A 13 30.15 0.46 31.23
N ASP A 14 30.23 0.19 29.92
CA ASP A 14 29.06 0.03 29.05
C ASP A 14 28.35 -1.31 29.25
N LEU A 15 29.05 -2.36 29.69
CA LEU A 15 28.45 -3.68 29.96
C LEU A 15 27.67 -3.75 31.28
N GLN A 16 27.87 -2.80 32.19
CA GLN A 16 27.18 -2.75 33.48
C GLN A 16 25.89 -1.90 33.44
N GLY A 17 25.45 -1.45 32.27
CA GLY A 17 24.18 -0.74 32.13
C GLY A 17 24.18 0.67 32.74
N ALA A 18 25.34 1.26 33.02
CA ALA A 18 25.49 2.64 33.48
C ALA A 18 25.56 3.65 32.32
N SER A 19 24.91 3.32 31.19
CA SER A 19 24.81 4.19 30.02
C SER A 19 24.15 5.51 30.39
N SER A 20 24.86 6.62 30.13
CA SER A 20 24.32 7.98 30.30
C SER A 20 23.14 8.30 29.37
N PHE A 21 22.83 7.42 28.40
CA PHE A 21 21.67 7.57 27.53
C PHE A 21 20.35 7.14 28.18
N PHE A 22 20.39 6.27 29.19
CA PHE A 22 19.21 5.91 29.96
C PHE A 22 19.24 6.70 31.26
N GLY A 23 18.60 7.87 31.24
CA GLY A 23 18.46 8.70 32.42
C GLY A 23 17.90 7.89 33.59
N LYS A 24 18.65 7.83 34.69
CA LYS A 24 18.15 7.28 35.96
C LYS A 24 16.95 8.11 36.36
N SER A 25 15.77 7.50 36.36
CA SER A 25 14.58 8.13 36.93
C SER A 25 14.75 8.16 38.45
N ASP A 26 15.32 9.25 38.95
CA ASP A 26 15.35 9.54 40.39
C ASP A 26 13.91 9.77 40.86
N LYS A 27 13.30 8.72 41.41
CA LYS A 27 12.09 8.81 42.20
C LYS A 27 12.45 9.41 43.57
N ASN A 28 12.61 10.73 43.63
CA ASN A 28 12.26 11.58 44.77
C ASN A 28 12.89 12.98 44.62
N ALA A 29 12.11 13.94 44.13
CA ALA A 29 12.32 15.34 44.45
C ALA A 29 11.02 16.14 44.26
N THR A 30 10.37 16.43 45.38
CA THR A 30 9.36 17.48 45.51
C THR A 30 9.98 18.88 45.37
N ARG A 31 9.16 19.80 44.82
CA ARG A 31 9.13 21.27 44.93
C ARG A 31 9.69 22.11 43.77
N LYS A 32 8.71 22.78 43.14
CA LYS A 32 8.53 24.23 42.93
C LYS A 32 9.45 24.99 41.97
N ASP A 33 8.74 25.63 41.04
CA ASP A 33 8.92 26.97 40.49
C ASP A 33 10.12 27.28 39.58
N ALA A 34 9.72 27.71 38.38
CA ALA A 34 10.22 28.87 37.64
C ALA A 34 11.09 28.64 36.37
N LYS A 35 10.69 29.44 35.37
CA LYS A 35 11.52 30.15 34.37
C LYS A 35 11.90 29.45 33.06
N LYS A 36 11.01 29.65 32.08
CA LYS A 36 11.22 30.42 30.83
C LYS A 36 12.69 30.68 30.40
N VAL A 37 13.13 29.97 29.35
CA VAL A 37 14.17 30.39 28.37
C VAL A 37 13.80 29.69 27.05
N SER A 38 13.25 30.35 26.03
CA SER A 38 13.88 31.26 25.06
C SER A 38 14.90 30.59 24.10
N ARG A 39 14.46 30.42 22.84
CA ARG A 39 15.17 30.81 21.59
C ARG A 39 16.23 29.86 21.00
N SER A 40 15.97 29.42 19.76
CA SER A 40 16.88 29.43 18.59
C SER A 40 16.25 28.55 17.49
N GLN A 41 15.53 29.06 16.47
CA GLN A 41 16.01 29.66 15.21
C GLN A 41 17.18 28.94 14.49
N SER A 42 16.81 27.97 13.64
CA SER A 42 17.22 27.71 12.23
C SER A 42 18.67 27.96 11.76
N PRO A 43 19.22 27.09 10.89
CA PRO A 43 19.21 27.35 9.43
C PRO A 43 18.93 26.11 8.56
N LYS A 44 18.12 26.19 7.49
CA LYS A 44 18.46 26.60 6.11
C LYS A 44 19.40 25.65 5.34
N SER A 45 18.78 24.94 4.40
CA SER A 45 19.21 24.67 3.01
C SER A 45 20.58 24.07 2.74
N SER A 46 20.58 22.93 2.03
CA SER A 46 21.56 22.61 0.99
C SER A 46 20.90 21.74 -0.10
N PRO A 47 21.43 21.79 -1.33
CA PRO A 47 20.63 21.91 -2.55
C PRO A 47 20.33 20.57 -3.24
N ALA A 48 19.31 20.64 -4.10
CA ALA A 48 18.94 19.60 -5.05
C ALA A 48 20.11 19.25 -5.99
N ILE A 49 20.51 17.98 -5.95
CA ILE A 49 21.36 17.37 -6.97
C ILE A 49 20.42 16.63 -7.90
N THR A 50 20.21 17.18 -9.11
CA THR A 50 19.65 16.48 -10.26
C THR A 50 20.79 15.84 -11.04
N PRO A 51 20.91 14.50 -11.10
CA PRO A 51 21.66 13.83 -12.14
C PRO A 51 20.76 13.68 -13.38
N ARG A 52 21.10 14.45 -14.41
CA ARG A 52 20.66 14.29 -15.80
C ARG A 52 21.34 13.03 -16.36
N MET A 53 20.56 12.04 -16.79
CA MET A 53 21.07 10.94 -17.62
C MET A 53 20.41 10.94 -19.00
N PRO A 54 21.17 10.52 -20.03
CA PRO A 54 20.85 10.73 -21.44
C PRO A 54 19.76 9.80 -21.98
N GLU A 55 18.97 10.37 -22.89
CA GLU A 55 18.08 9.68 -23.81
C GLU A 55 18.86 8.65 -24.63
N SER A 56 18.43 7.38 -24.54
CA SER A 56 18.86 6.33 -25.46
C SER A 56 17.65 5.94 -26.29
N SER A 57 17.64 6.43 -27.53
CA SER A 57 16.71 6.07 -28.59
C SER A 57 17.07 4.70 -29.14
N VAL A 58 16.28 3.68 -28.77
CA VAL A 58 16.31 2.40 -29.48
C VAL A 58 15.13 2.37 -30.44
N ILE A 59 15.47 2.47 -31.71
CA ILE A 59 14.60 2.26 -32.87
C ILE A 59 14.19 0.79 -32.87
N TYR A 60 12.90 0.50 -32.74
CA TYR A 60 12.35 -0.82 -33.04
C TYR A 60 11.81 -0.80 -34.47
N GLU A 61 12.47 -1.56 -35.34
CA GLU A 61 11.97 -1.90 -36.67
C GLU A 61 10.70 -2.74 -36.55
N ALA A 62 9.66 -2.31 -37.28
CA ALA A 62 8.43 -3.03 -37.46
C ALA A 62 8.61 -4.15 -38.51
N PRO A 63 8.20 -5.39 -38.25
CA PRO A 63 8.02 -6.37 -39.31
C PRO A 63 6.65 -6.21 -39.96
N ALA A 64 6.70 -6.27 -41.29
CA ALA A 64 5.64 -6.02 -42.24
C ALA A 64 4.45 -6.99 -42.13
N ALA A 65 3.34 -6.48 -42.65
CA ALA A 65 2.08 -7.16 -42.89
C ALA A 65 2.23 -8.48 -43.66
N ALA A 66 1.52 -9.50 -43.19
CA ALA A 66 1.07 -10.61 -44.00
C ALA A 66 -0.46 -10.71 -43.84
N SER A 67 -1.15 -10.19 -44.84
CA SER A 67 -2.57 -10.40 -45.09
C SER A 67 -2.83 -11.87 -45.41
N SER A 68 -3.76 -12.49 -44.70
CA SER A 68 -4.41 -13.72 -45.14
C SER A 68 -5.90 -13.48 -45.11
N GLU A 69 -6.44 -13.26 -46.29
CA GLU A 69 -7.86 -13.30 -46.58
C GLU A 69 -8.35 -14.73 -46.31
N ASN A 70 -9.32 -14.88 -45.41
CA ASN A 70 -10.19 -16.04 -45.46
C ASN A 70 -11.63 -15.57 -45.29
N LYS A 71 -12.39 -15.70 -46.37
CA LYS A 71 -13.78 -15.28 -46.49
C LYS A 71 -14.66 -16.51 -46.33
N GLN A 72 -15.69 -16.33 -45.50
CA GLN A 72 -16.96 -17.07 -45.45
C GLN A 72 -16.93 -18.42 -44.72
N ASP A 73 -17.60 -18.47 -43.56
CA ASP A 73 -18.96 -18.99 -43.57
C ASP A 73 -19.80 -18.35 -42.45
N ALA A 74 -21.01 -17.93 -42.79
CA ALA A 74 -21.97 -17.31 -41.90
C ALA A 74 -22.95 -18.38 -41.42
N GLY A 75 -22.87 -18.71 -40.15
CA GLY A 75 -23.87 -19.53 -39.44
C GLY A 75 -24.34 -18.77 -38.22
N GLU A 76 -25.55 -18.24 -38.30
CA GLU A 76 -26.32 -17.52 -37.28
C GLU A 76 -26.30 -18.21 -35.90
N ALA A 77 -25.60 -17.63 -34.92
CA ALA A 77 -25.86 -17.81 -33.48
C ALA A 77 -24.96 -16.88 -32.63
N THR A 78 -25.04 -15.55 -32.74
CA THR A 78 -24.15 -14.68 -31.92
C THR A 78 -24.68 -13.27 -31.64
N GLN A 79 -25.99 -13.03 -31.69
CA GLN A 79 -26.53 -11.69 -31.36
C GLN A 79 -27.02 -11.53 -29.92
N ASP A 80 -27.23 -12.62 -29.18
CA ASP A 80 -27.72 -12.53 -27.79
C ASP A 80 -26.56 -12.45 -26.77
N SER A 81 -25.41 -13.08 -27.03
CA SER A 81 -24.25 -13.07 -26.12
C SER A 81 -23.52 -11.72 -26.03
N GLU A 82 -23.63 -10.86 -27.06
CA GLU A 82 -22.94 -9.56 -27.08
C GLU A 82 -23.65 -8.50 -26.22
N ARG A 83 -24.98 -8.59 -26.10
CA ARG A 83 -25.78 -7.66 -25.29
C ARG A 83 -25.54 -7.86 -23.80
N ASP A 84 -25.51 -9.12 -23.36
CA ASP A 84 -25.28 -9.50 -21.96
C ASP A 84 -23.86 -9.11 -21.51
N GLY A 85 -22.86 -9.27 -22.38
CA GLY A 85 -21.48 -8.88 -22.10
C GLY A 85 -21.29 -7.36 -21.93
N ALA A 86 -21.96 -6.56 -22.76
CA ALA A 86 -21.89 -5.11 -22.68
C ALA A 86 -22.55 -4.56 -21.39
N GLU A 87 -23.67 -5.15 -20.96
CA GLU A 87 -24.35 -4.77 -19.73
C GLU A 87 -23.51 -5.10 -18.48
N LEU A 88 -22.94 -6.31 -18.43
CA LEU A 88 -22.05 -6.73 -17.34
C LEU A 88 -20.79 -5.85 -17.27
N ALA A 89 -20.16 -5.53 -18.41
CA ALA A 89 -19.01 -4.65 -18.46
C ALA A 89 -19.35 -3.23 -17.94
N SER A 90 -20.54 -2.73 -18.28
CA SER A 90 -21.03 -1.43 -17.79
C SER A 90 -21.24 -1.43 -16.27
N LEU A 91 -21.85 -2.49 -15.72
CA LEU A 91 -22.04 -2.65 -14.28
C LEU A 91 -20.70 -2.71 -13.53
N HIS A 92 -19.74 -3.49 -14.05
CA HIS A 92 -18.39 -3.55 -13.50
C HIS A 92 -17.68 -2.19 -13.55
N ALA A 93 -17.79 -1.45 -14.66
CA ALA A 93 -17.21 -0.11 -14.78
C ALA A 93 -17.82 0.88 -13.77
N SER A 94 -19.14 0.82 -13.57
CA SER A 94 -19.87 1.62 -12.58
C SER A 94 -19.39 1.32 -11.15
N MET A 95 -19.28 0.04 -10.79
CA MET A 95 -18.77 -0.39 -9.48
C MET A 95 -17.33 0.08 -9.26
N LEU A 96 -16.45 -0.07 -10.25
CA LEU A 96 -15.06 0.41 -10.16
C LEU A 96 -15.00 1.94 -9.96
N ALA A 97 -15.85 2.69 -10.65
CA ALA A 97 -15.93 4.14 -10.49
C ALA A 97 -16.40 4.54 -9.08
N SER A 98 -17.40 3.83 -8.55
CA SER A 98 -17.92 4.00 -7.17
C SER A 98 -16.82 3.78 -6.14
N ILE A 99 -16.16 2.62 -6.18
CA ILE A 99 -15.08 2.24 -5.25
C ILE A 99 -13.93 3.24 -5.33
N ARG A 100 -13.49 3.61 -6.54
CA ARG A 100 -12.43 4.60 -6.74
C ARG A 100 -12.77 5.94 -6.10
N GLY A 101 -14.02 6.38 -6.22
CA GLY A 101 -14.49 7.64 -5.64
C GLY A 101 -14.41 7.66 -4.10
N VAL A 102 -14.71 6.54 -3.45
CA VAL A 102 -14.67 6.42 -1.99
C VAL A 102 -13.23 6.28 -1.48
N VAL A 103 -12.42 5.40 -2.08
CA VAL A 103 -11.05 5.11 -1.61
C VAL A 103 -10.14 6.34 -1.72
N ARG A 104 -10.32 7.17 -2.75
CA ARG A 104 -9.53 8.40 -2.93
C ARG A 104 -9.74 9.44 -1.82
N LYS A 105 -10.89 9.41 -1.14
CA LYS A 105 -11.17 10.30 -0.01
C LYS A 105 -10.51 9.73 1.24
N ILE A 106 -9.75 10.56 1.94
CA ILE A 106 -9.14 10.20 3.22
C ILE A 106 -10.24 10.24 4.30
N GLY A 107 -10.50 9.09 4.92
CA GLY A 107 -11.42 8.98 6.05
C GLY A 107 -10.79 9.48 7.35
N LYS A 108 -11.61 9.94 8.29
CA LYS A 108 -11.20 10.29 9.66
C LYS A 108 -11.40 9.15 10.65
N GLU A 109 -12.19 8.15 10.27
CA GLU A 109 -12.56 7.02 11.10
C GLU A 109 -11.54 5.89 10.91
N SER A 110 -11.13 5.29 12.03
CA SER A 110 -10.24 4.13 12.02
C SER A 110 -11.04 2.84 12.23
N VAL A 111 -10.74 1.82 11.43
CA VAL A 111 -11.27 0.47 11.60
C VAL A 111 -10.09 -0.45 11.95
N TYR A 112 -10.22 -1.22 13.03
CA TYR A 112 -9.24 -2.22 13.43
C TYR A 112 -9.85 -3.61 13.26
N VAL A 113 -9.25 -4.43 12.39
CA VAL A 113 -9.65 -5.82 12.16
C VAL A 113 -8.53 -6.74 12.63
N ARG A 114 -8.89 -7.78 13.39
CA ARG A 114 -7.94 -8.85 13.73
C ARG A 114 -7.83 -9.77 12.55
N VAL A 115 -6.62 -9.92 12.03
CA VAL A 115 -6.29 -10.82 10.93
C VAL A 115 -5.33 -11.90 11.43
N THR A 116 -5.44 -13.09 10.88
CA THR A 116 -4.50 -14.18 11.06
C THR A 116 -3.16 -13.85 10.39
N PRO A 117 -2.06 -14.52 10.78
CA PRO A 117 -0.77 -14.36 10.10
C PRO A 117 -0.83 -14.68 8.60
N GLU A 118 -1.60 -15.70 8.21
CA GLU A 118 -1.75 -16.12 6.82
C GLU A 118 -2.46 -15.08 5.96
N GLU A 119 -3.52 -14.47 6.47
CA GLU A 119 -4.21 -13.34 5.81
C GLU A 119 -3.28 -12.15 5.67
N LYS A 120 -2.47 -11.88 6.71
CA LYS A 120 -1.51 -10.78 6.66
C LYS A 120 -0.47 -10.97 5.57
N VAL A 121 0.10 -12.17 5.46
CA VAL A 121 1.09 -12.52 4.42
C VAL A 121 0.47 -12.36 3.04
N ARG A 122 -0.71 -12.93 2.80
CA ARG A 122 -1.41 -12.79 1.51
C ARG A 122 -1.64 -11.32 1.12
N LEU A 123 -2.03 -10.48 2.07
CA LEU A 123 -2.22 -9.05 1.82
C LEU A 123 -0.89 -8.35 1.49
N SER A 124 0.19 -8.66 2.23
CA SER A 124 1.52 -8.11 1.97
C SER A 124 2.07 -8.55 0.59
N ASP A 125 1.82 -9.79 0.18
CA ASP A 125 2.24 -10.33 -1.13
C ASP A 125 1.56 -9.63 -2.30
N ILE A 126 0.25 -9.34 -2.17
CA ILE A 126 -0.49 -8.55 -3.16
C ILE A 126 0.12 -7.15 -3.28
N VAL A 127 0.36 -6.48 -2.15
CA VAL A 127 0.98 -5.14 -2.14
C VAL A 127 2.38 -5.17 -2.74
N TYR A 128 3.17 -6.19 -2.45
CA TYR A 128 4.50 -6.35 -3.01
C TYR A 128 4.47 -6.55 -4.52
N THR A 129 3.56 -7.39 -5.02
CA THR A 129 3.38 -7.63 -6.46
C THR A 129 3.01 -6.35 -7.18
N LEU A 130 2.02 -5.61 -6.68
CA LEU A 130 1.60 -4.33 -7.25
C LEU A 130 2.74 -3.29 -7.24
N LYS A 131 3.55 -3.25 -6.17
CA LYS A 131 4.72 -2.36 -6.11
C LYS A 131 5.76 -2.71 -7.16
N ARG A 132 6.00 -4.00 -7.43
CA ARG A 132 6.93 -4.45 -8.48
C ARG A 132 6.46 -4.06 -9.87
N GLU A 133 5.16 -3.98 -10.08
CA GLU A 133 4.53 -3.48 -11.32
C GLU A 133 4.52 -1.94 -11.40
N GLY A 134 5.13 -1.25 -10.43
CA GLY A 134 5.20 0.21 -10.39
C GLY A 134 3.97 0.89 -9.76
N VAL A 135 3.00 0.11 -9.25
CA VAL A 135 1.81 0.64 -8.58
C VAL A 135 2.13 0.96 -7.12
N ARG A 136 2.07 2.25 -6.78
CA ARG A 136 2.22 2.70 -5.38
C ARG A 136 0.91 2.45 -4.64
N THR A 137 0.90 1.44 -3.78
CA THR A 137 -0.23 1.11 -2.92
C THR A 137 0.23 0.70 -1.51
N THR A 138 -0.71 0.73 -0.58
CA THR A 138 -0.56 0.32 0.81
C THR A 138 -1.57 -0.78 1.16
N GLU A 139 -1.28 -1.56 2.19
CA GLU A 139 -2.22 -2.55 2.71
C GLU A 139 -3.56 -1.92 3.10
N ASN A 140 -3.53 -0.71 3.65
CA ASN A 140 -4.73 0.03 4.01
C ASN A 140 -5.59 0.37 2.78
N GLU A 141 -4.98 0.78 1.66
CA GLU A 141 -5.72 1.01 0.42
C GLU A 141 -6.34 -0.26 -0.13
N VAL A 142 -5.60 -1.37 -0.15
CA VAL A 142 -6.11 -2.68 -0.59
C VAL A 142 -7.26 -3.15 0.30
N SER A 143 -7.14 -3.03 1.63
CA SER A 143 -8.22 -3.36 2.56
C SER A 143 -9.45 -2.48 2.35
N ARG A 144 -9.28 -1.18 2.08
CA ARG A 144 -10.41 -0.30 1.77
C ARG A 144 -11.08 -0.67 0.45
N ILE A 145 -10.32 -1.09 -0.57
CA ILE A 145 -10.86 -1.57 -1.83
C ILE A 145 -11.69 -2.84 -1.60
N ALA A 146 -11.14 -3.84 -0.89
CA ALA A 146 -11.83 -5.08 -0.59
C ALA A 146 -13.14 -4.85 0.19
N LEU A 147 -13.10 -3.99 1.22
CA LEU A 147 -14.28 -3.66 2.01
C LEU A 147 -15.37 -2.98 1.14
N ASN A 148 -14.99 -1.98 0.33
CA ASN A 148 -15.96 -1.30 -0.52
C ASN A 148 -16.49 -2.20 -1.65
N TYR A 149 -15.67 -3.13 -2.15
CA TYR A 149 -16.15 -4.15 -3.09
C TYR A 149 -17.26 -4.99 -2.49
N LEU A 150 -17.08 -5.52 -1.28
CA LEU A 150 -18.11 -6.31 -0.60
C LEU A 150 -19.39 -5.52 -0.36
N ILE A 151 -19.27 -4.22 -0.03
CA ILE A 151 -20.42 -3.34 0.17
C ILE A 151 -21.18 -3.11 -1.13
N GLU A 152 -20.48 -2.81 -2.23
CA GLU A 152 -21.12 -2.57 -3.52
C GLU A 152 -21.71 -3.85 -4.12
N ASP A 153 -21.01 -4.98 -3.99
CA ASP A 153 -21.53 -6.30 -4.38
C ASP A 153 -22.81 -6.65 -3.61
N TYR A 154 -22.84 -6.41 -2.29
CA TYR A 154 -24.05 -6.60 -1.49
C TYR A 154 -25.20 -5.70 -1.93
N LYS A 155 -24.94 -4.44 -2.30
CA LYS A 155 -26.00 -3.54 -2.80
C LYS A 155 -26.58 -4.00 -4.13
N LEU A 156 -25.75 -4.56 -5.01
CA LEU A 156 -26.17 -5.02 -6.34
C LEU A 156 -26.87 -6.38 -6.30
N ASN A 157 -26.33 -7.31 -5.50
CA ASN A 157 -26.73 -8.73 -5.54
C ASN A 157 -27.51 -9.19 -4.30
N GLY A 158 -27.55 -8.39 -3.23
CA GLY A 158 -28.26 -8.72 -1.99
C GLY A 158 -27.81 -10.05 -1.38
N GLU A 159 -28.75 -10.96 -1.15
CA GLU A 159 -28.49 -12.30 -0.61
C GLU A 159 -27.61 -13.16 -1.53
N ARG A 160 -27.53 -12.83 -2.82
CA ARG A 160 -26.64 -13.53 -3.77
C ARG A 160 -25.22 -12.97 -3.78
N SER A 161 -24.93 -11.94 -3.01
CA SER A 161 -23.58 -11.39 -2.91
C SER A 161 -22.60 -12.36 -2.23
N MET A 162 -21.32 -12.19 -2.52
CA MET A 162 -20.26 -12.98 -1.89
C MET A 162 -20.26 -12.82 -0.37
N LEU A 163 -20.57 -11.61 0.11
CA LEU A 163 -20.67 -11.34 1.55
C LEU A 163 -21.77 -12.17 2.20
N ALA A 164 -22.98 -12.18 1.64
CA ALA A 164 -24.12 -12.92 2.19
C ALA A 164 -23.87 -14.43 2.19
N GLN A 165 -23.37 -14.98 1.07
CA GLN A 165 -23.07 -16.40 0.93
C GLN A 165 -22.00 -16.88 1.92
N VAL A 166 -20.93 -16.09 2.12
CA VAL A 166 -19.87 -16.45 3.08
C VAL A 166 -20.39 -16.39 4.52
N ILE A 167 -21.23 -15.40 4.86
CA ILE A 167 -21.82 -15.31 6.21
C ILE A 167 -22.73 -16.51 6.47
N GLU A 168 -23.57 -16.89 5.51
CA GLU A 168 -24.43 -18.08 5.62
C GLU A 168 -23.59 -19.35 5.82
N ALA A 169 -22.53 -19.54 5.02
CA ALA A 169 -21.63 -20.69 5.14
C ALA A 169 -20.85 -20.75 6.47
N LEU A 170 -20.67 -19.62 7.16
CA LEU A 170 -20.04 -19.57 8.48
C LEU A 170 -21.02 -19.84 9.62
N GLN A 171 -22.33 -19.72 9.38
CA GLN A 171 -23.39 -19.94 10.38
C GLN A 171 -24.05 -21.33 10.28
N ALA A 172 -23.89 -22.02 9.16
CA ALA A 172 -24.32 -23.40 8.93
C ALA A 172 -23.48 -24.41 9.71
#